data_AF-A0A2Y9B1D7-F1
#
_entry.id   AF-A0A2Y9B1D7-F1
#
_cell.length_a   1.000
_cell.length_b   1.000
_cell.length_c   1.000
_cell.angle_alpha   90.00
_cell.angle_beta   90.00
_cell.angle_gamma   90.00
#
_symmetry.space_group_name_H-M   'P 1'
#
loop_
_entity.id
_entity.type
_entity.pdbx_description
1 polymer ?
#
loop_
_entity_poly.entity_id
_entity_poly.type
_entity_poly.pdbx_seq_one_letter_code
_entity_poly.pdbx_strand_id
1 'polypeptide(L)'
;MSAAEALEVARSARLELRVDGQGLVLKASVPHSPTVLDLLVRNKAGVVAILRTEVEDWPADEWRVLFDERAAIAEFDGGLSRQAAEALARACCVAEWLNRHSVRASPEKCLLCGQADYYHEPLLPCGTEAEGHAWLHHRCWEDWHARRKTEATDALATMGITIRSSTT
;
A
#
# COMPACT_ATOMS: atom_id res chain seq x y z
N MET A 1 19.53 -8.98 -19.05
CA MET A 1 18.07 -9.06 -18.94
C MET A 1 17.67 -8.39 -17.64
N SER A 2 16.75 -7.44 -17.70
CA SER A 2 16.26 -6.64 -16.58
C SER A 2 15.09 -7.31 -15.85
N ALA A 3 14.70 -6.76 -14.70
CA ALA A 3 13.53 -7.23 -13.98
C ALA A 3 12.21 -7.05 -14.75
N ALA A 4 12.08 -5.96 -15.53
CA ALA A 4 10.91 -5.73 -16.37
C ALA A 4 10.81 -6.79 -17.48
N GLU A 5 11.94 -7.12 -18.13
CA GLU A 5 11.98 -8.18 -19.15
C GLU A 5 11.68 -9.57 -18.55
N ALA A 6 12.20 -9.87 -17.36
CA ALA A 6 11.90 -11.11 -16.66
C ALA A 6 10.42 -11.24 -16.28
N LEU A 7 9.80 -10.13 -15.84
CA LEU A 7 8.36 -10.08 -15.55
C LEU A 7 7.51 -10.29 -16.81
N GLU A 8 7.89 -9.69 -17.93
CA GLU A 8 7.19 -9.85 -19.21
C GLU A 8 7.25 -11.30 -19.73
N VAL A 9 8.41 -11.95 -19.60
CA VAL A 9 8.57 -13.37 -19.93
C VAL A 9 7.66 -14.25 -19.06
N ALA A 10 7.56 -13.96 -17.76
CA ALA A 10 6.69 -14.70 -16.85
C ALA A 10 5.20 -14.49 -17.18
N ARG A 11 4.78 -13.26 -17.49
CA ARG A 11 3.42 -12.93 -17.95
C ARG A 11 3.07 -13.63 -19.26
N SER A 12 3.99 -13.64 -20.22
CA SER A 12 3.86 -14.36 -21.49
C SER A 12 3.74 -15.88 -21.29
N ALA A 13 4.38 -16.41 -20.24
CA ALA A 13 4.24 -17.80 -19.81
C ALA A 13 2.94 -18.07 -19.01
N ARG A 14 2.07 -17.06 -18.83
CA ARG A 14 0.81 -17.11 -18.06
C ARG A 14 1.00 -17.48 -16.59
N LEU A 15 2.10 -17.03 -16.00
CA LEU A 15 2.30 -17.09 -14.55
C LEU A 15 1.56 -15.94 -13.88
N GLU A 16 0.71 -16.25 -12.92
CA GLU A 16 0.20 -15.27 -11.96
C GLU A 16 1.29 -15.08 -10.88
N LEU A 17 1.79 -13.86 -10.73
CA LEU A 17 2.79 -13.53 -9.71
C LEU A 17 2.15 -12.65 -8.64
N ARG A 18 2.32 -13.03 -7.38
CA ARG A 18 1.98 -12.21 -6.21
C ARG A 18 3.20 -12.03 -5.32
N VAL A 19 3.27 -10.90 -4.64
CA VAL A 19 4.31 -10.64 -3.64
C VAL A 19 3.80 -11.11 -2.28
N ASP A 20 4.63 -11.86 -1.55
CA ASP A 20 4.40 -12.26 -0.16
C ASP A 20 5.64 -11.90 0.65
N GLY A 21 5.58 -10.79 1.40
CA GLY A 21 6.77 -10.20 2.01
C GLY A 21 7.87 -9.98 0.96
N GLN A 22 9.06 -10.53 1.20
CA GLN A 22 10.19 -10.49 0.24
C GLN A 22 10.18 -11.66 -0.76
N GLY A 23 9.11 -12.46 -0.75
CA GLY A 23 8.87 -13.62 -1.61
C GLY A 23 8.06 -13.29 -2.86
N LEU A 24 8.21 -14.16 -3.86
CA LEU A 24 7.28 -14.25 -5.00
C LEU A 24 6.50 -15.54 -4.86
N VAL A 25 5.18 -15.44 -4.86
CA VAL A 25 4.25 -16.56 -4.99
C VAL A 25 3.88 -16.67 -6.46
N LEU A 26 4.13 -17.85 -7.04
CA LEU A 26 3.82 -18.14 -8.43
C LEU A 26 2.62 -19.07 -8.46
N LYS A 27 1.57 -18.67 -9.18
CA LYS A 27 0.42 -19.52 -9.47
C LYS A 27 0.36 -19.83 -10.96
N ALA A 28 0.16 -21.10 -11.24
CA ALA A 28 0.38 -21.72 -12.53
C ALA A 28 -0.63 -22.85 -12.72
N SER A 29 -1.30 -22.92 -13.88
CA SER A 29 -2.18 -24.05 -14.21
C SER A 29 -1.41 -25.24 -14.80
N VAL A 30 -0.14 -25.06 -15.18
CA VAL A 30 0.72 -26.09 -15.77
C VAL A 30 2.17 -25.94 -15.27
N PRO A 31 2.99 -27.01 -15.27
CA PRO A 31 4.42 -26.91 -14.98
C PRO A 31 5.12 -25.97 -15.98
N HIS A 32 5.93 -25.04 -15.48
CA HIS A 32 6.64 -24.07 -16.32
C HIS A 32 8.10 -24.45 -16.53
N SER A 33 8.68 -23.94 -17.61
CA SER A 33 10.08 -24.17 -17.95
C SER A 33 11.01 -23.73 -16.81
N PRO A 34 12.00 -24.55 -16.42
CA PRO A 34 13.03 -24.17 -15.44
C PRO A 34 13.72 -22.84 -15.78
N THR A 35 13.84 -22.53 -17.08
CA THR A 35 14.44 -21.27 -17.55
C THR A 35 13.68 -20.04 -17.08
N VAL A 36 12.34 -20.07 -17.01
CA VAL A 36 11.53 -18.93 -16.54
C VAL A 36 11.71 -18.75 -15.03
N LEU A 37 11.78 -19.85 -14.28
CA LEU A 37 12.04 -19.81 -12.84
C LEU A 37 13.44 -19.24 -12.53
N ASP A 38 14.46 -19.69 -13.26
CA ASP A 38 15.83 -19.18 -13.11
C ASP A 38 15.92 -17.67 -13.42
N LEU A 39 15.17 -17.20 -14.42
CA LEU A 39 15.09 -15.79 -14.77
C LEU A 39 14.43 -14.96 -13.65
N LEU A 40 13.34 -15.47 -13.06
CA LEU A 40 12.66 -14.83 -11.93
C LEU A 40 13.54 -14.82 -10.68
N VAL A 41 14.27 -15.89 -10.39
CA VAL A 41 15.21 -15.96 -9.26
C VAL A 41 16.31 -14.91 -9.40
N ARG A 42 16.94 -14.81 -10.59
CA ARG A 42 18.02 -13.84 -10.84
C ARG A 42 17.57 -12.38 -10.74
N ASN A 43 16.29 -12.11 -11.02
CA ASN A 43 15.73 -10.76 -11.02
C ASN A 43 14.75 -10.51 -9.86
N LYS A 44 14.67 -11.41 -8.88
CA LYS A 44 13.61 -11.44 -7.86
C LYS A 44 13.39 -10.09 -7.18
N ALA A 45 14.45 -9.44 -6.71
CA ALA A 45 14.33 -8.16 -6.01
C ALA A 45 13.72 -7.05 -6.89
N GLY A 46 14.14 -6.97 -8.16
CA GLY A 46 13.58 -6.01 -9.09
C GLY A 46 12.15 -6.35 -9.51
N VAL A 47 11.81 -7.63 -9.69
CA VAL A 47 10.45 -8.09 -10.01
C VAL A 47 9.51 -7.81 -8.84
N VAL A 48 9.95 -8.06 -7.60
CA VAL A 48 9.20 -7.69 -6.39
C VAL A 48 8.98 -6.18 -6.34
N ALA A 49 10.00 -5.36 -6.59
CA ALA A 49 9.86 -3.91 -6.59
C ALA A 49 8.86 -3.42 -7.66
N ILE A 50 8.90 -3.99 -8.87
CA ILE A 50 7.95 -3.66 -9.94
C ILE A 50 6.53 -4.09 -9.54
N LEU A 51 6.33 -5.35 -9.14
CA LEU A 51 5.01 -5.85 -8.74
C LEU A 51 4.44 -5.13 -7.51
N ARG A 52 5.30 -4.61 -6.63
CA ARG A 52 4.87 -3.76 -5.51
C ARG A 52 4.44 -2.37 -5.94
N THR A 53 5.01 -1.88 -7.03
CA THR A 53 4.60 -0.61 -7.67
C THR A 53 3.34 -0.81 -8.51
N GLU A 54 3.17 -2.00 -9.09
CA GLU A 54 1.99 -2.45 -9.83
C GLU A 54 0.97 -3.16 -8.92
N VAL A 55 1.03 -3.01 -7.59
CA VAL A 55 0.03 -3.64 -6.70
C VAL A 55 -1.32 -3.21 -7.22
N GLU A 56 -2.06 -4.17 -7.77
CA GLU A 56 -3.46 -3.99 -8.05
C GLU A 56 -4.09 -3.60 -6.73
N ASP A 57 -4.61 -2.38 -6.70
CA ASP A 57 -5.43 -1.92 -5.60
C ASP A 57 -6.48 -2.98 -5.33
N TRP A 58 -6.71 -3.22 -4.05
CA TRP A 58 -7.78 -4.12 -3.66
C TRP A 58 -9.08 -3.67 -4.33
N PRO A 59 -9.81 -4.60 -4.98
CA PRO A 59 -11.12 -4.29 -5.48
C PRO A 59 -12.04 -3.89 -4.31
N ALA A 60 -13.14 -3.21 -4.62
CA ALA A 60 -14.01 -2.61 -3.60
C ALA A 60 -14.60 -3.65 -2.61
N ASP A 61 -14.76 -4.90 -3.04
CA ASP A 61 -15.22 -6.02 -2.21
C ASP A 61 -14.17 -6.45 -1.18
N GLU A 62 -12.88 -6.49 -1.53
CA GLU A 62 -11.80 -6.77 -0.56
C GLU A 62 -11.70 -5.67 0.50
N TRP A 63 -11.88 -4.40 0.11
CA TRP A 63 -11.99 -3.29 1.08
C TRP A 63 -13.21 -3.43 1.99
N ARG A 64 -14.33 -3.94 1.46
CA ARG A 64 -15.54 -4.21 2.25
C ARG A 64 -15.29 -5.31 3.27
N VAL A 65 -14.63 -6.39 2.87
CA VAL A 65 -14.28 -7.50 3.78
C VAL A 65 -13.44 -7.00 4.95
N LEU A 66 -12.39 -6.21 4.69
CA LEU A 66 -11.58 -5.62 5.75
C LEU A 66 -12.41 -4.72 6.68
N PHE A 67 -13.26 -3.87 6.11
CA PHE A 67 -14.12 -2.98 6.90
C PHE A 67 -15.06 -3.78 7.82
N ASP A 68 -15.77 -4.77 7.28
CA ASP A 68 -16.75 -5.56 8.01
C ASP A 68 -16.07 -6.40 9.10
N GLU A 69 -14.90 -6.98 8.81
CA GLU A 69 -14.09 -7.71 9.79
C GLU A 69 -13.66 -6.79 10.95
N ARG A 70 -13.10 -5.62 10.64
CA ARG A 70 -12.64 -4.67 11.68
C ARG A 70 -13.79 -4.11 12.49
N ALA A 71 -14.95 -3.88 11.88
CA ALA A 71 -16.15 -3.45 12.58
C ALA A 71 -16.66 -4.56 13.51
N ALA A 72 -16.69 -5.81 13.04
CA ALA A 72 -17.10 -6.95 13.86
C ALA A 72 -16.17 -7.16 15.07
N ILE A 73 -14.85 -7.11 14.89
CA ILE A 73 -13.89 -7.21 16.01
C ILE A 73 -14.13 -6.08 17.02
N ALA A 74 -14.24 -4.84 16.54
CA ALA A 74 -14.44 -3.68 17.43
C ALA A 74 -15.78 -3.72 18.19
N GLU A 75 -16.84 -4.24 17.55
CA GLU A 75 -18.18 -4.37 18.13
C GLU A 75 -18.26 -5.54 19.13
N PHE A 76 -17.91 -6.75 18.70
CA PHE A 76 -18.13 -7.96 19.48
C PHE A 76 -17.02 -8.22 20.49
N ASP A 77 -15.76 -8.04 20.10
CA ASP A 77 -14.62 -8.29 20.99
C ASP A 77 -14.27 -7.03 21.78
N GLY A 78 -14.39 -5.86 21.15
CA GLY A 78 -14.11 -4.55 21.75
C GLY A 78 -15.29 -3.94 22.53
N GLY A 79 -16.50 -4.48 22.38
CA GLY A 79 -17.70 -3.99 23.07
C GLY A 79 -18.16 -2.59 22.65
N LEU A 80 -17.69 -2.07 21.51
CA LEU A 80 -18.11 -0.77 21.00
C LEU A 80 -19.53 -0.84 20.43
N SER A 81 -20.25 0.28 20.46
CA SER A 81 -21.48 0.40 19.68
C SER A 81 -21.17 0.23 18.19
N ARG A 82 -22.15 -0.25 17.41
CA ARG A 82 -22.00 -0.40 15.96
C ARG A 82 -21.42 0.84 15.28
N GLN A 83 -21.89 2.03 15.66
CA GLN A 83 -21.40 3.29 15.12
C GLN A 83 -19.92 3.54 15.45
N ALA A 84 -19.51 3.32 16.70
CA ALA A 84 -18.12 3.50 17.12
C ALA A 84 -17.20 2.44 16.50
N ALA A 85 -17.69 1.20 16.36
CA ALA A 85 -17.00 0.11 15.70
C ALA A 85 -16.76 0.40 14.20
N GLU A 86 -17.77 0.88 13.47
CA GLU A 86 -17.65 1.30 12.07
C GLU A 86 -16.69 2.49 11.90
N ALA A 87 -16.71 3.45 12.82
CA ALA A 87 -15.77 4.58 12.81
C ALA A 87 -14.31 4.11 12.99
N LEU A 88 -14.07 3.16 13.89
CA LEU A 88 -12.75 2.56 14.09
C LEU A 88 -12.33 1.72 12.87
N ALA A 89 -13.24 0.90 12.33
CA ALA A 89 -12.99 0.11 11.12
C ALA A 89 -12.59 0.98 9.92
N ARG A 90 -13.25 2.14 9.77
CA ARG A 90 -12.87 3.13 8.76
C ARG A 90 -11.46 3.68 8.99
N ALA A 91 -11.09 4.00 10.23
CA ALA A 91 -9.73 4.45 10.54
C ALA A 91 -8.69 3.36 10.20
N CYS A 92 -9.02 2.08 10.45
CA CYS A 92 -8.19 0.95 10.02
C CYS A 92 -8.06 0.87 8.49
N CYS A 93 -9.16 1.04 7.74
CA CYS A 93 -9.12 1.04 6.28
C CYS A 93 -8.26 2.20 5.74
N VAL A 94 -8.35 3.39 6.33
CA VAL A 94 -7.49 4.54 5.95
C VAL A 94 -6.02 4.22 6.19
N ALA A 95 -5.68 3.65 7.34
CA ALA A 95 -4.31 3.26 7.64
C ALA A 95 -3.79 2.19 6.65
N GLU A 96 -4.59 1.18 6.35
CA GLU A 96 -4.23 0.15 5.37
C GLU A 96 -4.06 0.73 3.97
N TRP A 97 -4.95 1.64 3.54
CA TRP A 97 -4.81 2.31 2.26
C TRP A 97 -3.49 3.08 2.17
N LEU A 98 -3.12 3.82 3.23
CA LEU A 98 -1.85 4.56 3.29
C LEU A 98 -0.63 3.63 3.21
N ASN A 99 -0.68 2.47 3.86
CA ASN A 99 0.40 1.48 3.82
C ASN A 99 0.57 0.90 2.41
N ARG A 100 -0.53 0.51 1.77
CA ARG A 100 -0.52 -0.05 0.40
C ARG A 100 -0.11 0.99 -0.64
N HIS A 101 -0.45 2.26 -0.42
CA HIS A 101 -0.12 3.39 -1.29
C HIS A 101 1.07 4.18 -0.74
N SER A 102 2.12 3.48 -0.32
CA SER A 102 3.34 4.15 0.18
C SER A 102 3.95 5.06 -0.89
N VAL A 103 4.41 6.24 -0.49
CA VAL A 103 5.09 7.18 -1.39
C VAL A 103 6.58 7.12 -1.12
N ARG A 104 7.36 6.99 -2.19
CA ARG A 104 8.83 7.00 -2.15
C ARG A 104 9.34 8.27 -2.79
N ALA A 105 10.30 8.91 -2.14
CA ALA A 105 10.94 10.11 -2.66
C ALA A 105 12.46 10.05 -2.52
N SER A 106 13.16 10.89 -3.28
CA SER A 106 14.60 11.10 -3.08
C SER A 106 14.86 11.80 -1.74
N PRO A 107 15.92 11.44 -1.00
CA PRO A 107 16.32 12.12 0.24
C PRO A 107 16.88 13.54 0.02
N GLU A 108 16.92 14.03 -1.22
CA GLU A 108 17.53 15.34 -1.53
C GLU A 108 16.59 16.53 -1.34
N LYS A 109 15.26 16.31 -1.42
CA LYS A 109 14.25 17.36 -1.38
C LYS A 109 13.04 16.93 -0.59
N CYS A 110 12.49 17.87 0.17
CA CYS A 110 11.21 17.71 0.85
C CYS A 110 10.12 17.45 -0.18
N LEU A 111 9.42 16.32 -0.03
CA LEU A 111 8.35 15.90 -0.93
C LEU A 111 7.19 16.91 -0.99
N LEU A 112 6.96 17.67 0.09
CA LEU A 112 5.87 18.66 0.13
C LEU A 112 6.28 20.02 -0.45
N CYS A 113 7.37 20.62 0.03
CA CYS A 113 7.74 22.00 -0.33
C CYS A 113 8.82 22.10 -1.42
N GLY A 114 9.44 20.98 -1.80
CA GLY A 114 10.48 20.90 -2.83
C GLY A 114 11.85 21.44 -2.41
N GLN A 115 11.99 21.97 -1.19
CA GLN A 115 13.25 22.51 -0.68
C GLN A 115 14.18 21.40 -0.18
N ALA A 116 15.48 21.63 -0.29
CA ALA A 116 16.50 20.69 0.18
C ALA A 116 16.58 20.64 1.72
N ASP A 117 17.41 19.74 2.21
CA ASP A 117 17.82 19.68 3.62
C ASP A 117 18.57 20.97 4.03
N TYR A 118 18.33 21.45 5.26
CA TYR A 118 19.09 22.53 5.89
C TYR A 118 19.39 22.19 7.35
N TYR A 119 20.54 22.64 7.86
CA TYR A 119 21.10 22.23 9.16
C TYR A 119 20.13 22.29 10.37
N HIS A 120 19.19 23.23 10.37
CA HIS A 120 18.19 23.38 11.45
C HIS A 120 16.84 22.72 11.17
N GLU A 121 16.68 22.13 9.99
CA GLU A 121 15.44 21.52 9.54
C GLU A 121 15.76 20.36 8.58
N PRO A 122 16.21 19.23 9.13
CA PRO A 122 16.61 18.09 8.32
C PRO A 122 15.42 17.42 7.64
N LEU A 123 15.71 16.74 6.54
CA LEU A 123 14.75 15.83 5.94
C LEU A 123 14.68 14.55 6.77
N LEU A 124 13.48 14.20 7.21
CA LEU A 124 13.22 13.00 7.99
C LEU A 124 12.51 11.95 7.13
N PRO A 125 12.91 10.67 7.25
CA PRO A 125 12.21 9.59 6.60
C PRO A 125 10.83 9.41 7.26
N CYS A 126 9.79 9.37 6.44
CA CYS A 126 8.41 9.19 6.83
C CYS A 126 7.83 7.92 6.19
N GLY A 127 7.20 7.08 7.00
CA GLY A 127 6.69 5.76 6.61
C GLY A 127 7.52 4.60 7.16
N THR A 128 6.91 3.44 7.31
CA THR A 128 7.51 2.23 7.93
C THR A 128 8.02 1.21 6.93
N GLU A 129 7.85 1.46 5.63
CA GLU A 129 8.17 0.49 4.58
C GLU A 129 9.68 0.33 4.36
N ALA A 130 10.12 -0.92 4.23
CA ALA A 130 11.53 -1.25 4.03
C ALA A 130 12.08 -0.82 2.65
N GLU A 131 11.21 -0.46 1.71
CA GLU A 131 11.56 -0.24 0.30
C GLU A 131 11.71 1.23 -0.08
N GLY A 132 11.61 2.13 0.89
CA GLY A 132 11.82 3.56 0.70
C GLY A 132 10.89 4.40 1.55
N HIS A 133 11.35 5.61 1.86
CA HIS A 133 10.60 6.57 2.66
C HIS A 133 10.16 7.77 1.80
N ALA A 134 9.10 8.44 2.25
CA ALA A 134 8.90 9.83 1.89
C ALA A 134 9.86 10.68 2.72
N TRP A 135 10.50 11.67 2.12
CA TRP A 135 11.43 12.55 2.83
C TRP A 135 10.80 13.93 2.98
N LEU A 136 10.63 14.37 4.23
CA LEU A 136 9.90 15.59 4.57
C LEU A 136 10.62 16.33 5.69
N HIS A 137 10.52 17.66 5.69
CA HIS A 137 10.81 18.44 6.89
C HIS A 137 9.79 18.09 7.98
N HIS A 138 10.20 18.13 9.25
CA HIS A 138 9.31 17.87 10.38
C HIS A 138 8.02 18.71 10.31
N ARG A 139 8.12 20.02 10.01
CA ARG A 139 6.95 20.91 9.88
C ARG A 139 6.04 20.57 8.70
N CYS A 140 6.58 19.97 7.65
CA CYS A 140 5.85 19.63 6.44
C CYS A 140 5.08 18.31 6.59
N TRP A 141 5.37 17.54 7.64
CA TRP A 141 4.76 16.22 7.83
C TRP A 141 3.25 16.30 8.06
N GLU A 142 2.77 17.22 8.91
CA GLU A 142 1.35 17.30 9.26
C GLU A 142 0.48 17.59 8.04
N ASP A 143 0.82 18.62 7.27
CA ASP A 143 0.11 19.00 6.05
C ASP A 143 0.16 17.89 5.00
N TRP A 144 1.32 17.26 4.82
CA TRP A 144 1.47 16.16 3.88
C TRP A 144 0.62 14.95 4.30
N HIS A 145 0.67 14.56 5.57
CA HIS A 145 -0.08 13.43 6.09
C HIS A 145 -1.59 13.71 6.09
N ALA A 146 -2.02 14.95 6.32
CA ALA A 146 -3.41 15.35 6.19
C ALA A 146 -3.91 15.18 4.74
N ARG A 147 -3.15 15.64 3.74
CA ARG A 147 -3.50 15.45 2.31
C ARG A 147 -3.62 13.97 1.96
N ARG A 148 -2.65 13.15 2.38
CA ARG A 148 -2.67 11.69 2.18
C ARG A 148 -3.90 11.02 2.82
N LYS A 149 -4.30 11.45 4.02
CA LYS A 149 -5.52 10.94 4.68
C LYS A 149 -6.80 11.35 3.94
N THR A 150 -6.83 12.53 3.33
CA THR A 150 -7.95 12.97 2.48
C THR A 150 -8.04 12.10 1.23
N GLU A 151 -6.90 11.88 0.53
CA GLU A 151 -6.85 10.99 -0.64
C GLU A 151 -7.33 9.58 -0.31
N ALA A 152 -6.87 9.01 0.81
CA ALA A 152 -7.30 7.71 1.31
C ALA A 152 -8.81 7.67 1.58
N THR A 153 -9.32 8.72 2.24
CA THR A 153 -10.75 8.88 2.53
C THR A 153 -11.60 8.92 1.27
N ASP A 154 -11.18 9.69 0.26
CA ASP A 154 -11.93 9.88 -0.98
C ASP A 154 -11.94 8.61 -1.84
N ALA A 155 -10.80 7.90 -1.90
CA ALA A 155 -10.70 6.61 -2.58
C ALA A 155 -11.62 5.56 -1.93
N LEU A 156 -11.57 5.43 -0.60
CA LEU A 156 -12.41 4.50 0.16
C LEU A 156 -13.90 4.85 0.04
N ALA A 157 -14.25 6.14 0.00
CA ALA A 157 -15.63 6.57 -0.20
C ALA A 157 -16.17 6.14 -1.58
N THR A 158 -15.33 6.20 -2.62
CA THR A 158 -15.67 5.72 -3.98
C THR A 158 -15.95 4.21 -3.99
N MET A 159 -15.32 3.45 -3.09
CA MET A 159 -15.56 2.01 -2.86
C MET A 159 -16.74 1.74 -1.90
N GLY A 160 -17.44 2.78 -1.46
CA GLY A 160 -18.59 2.72 -0.56
C GLY A 160 -18.25 2.54 0.92
N ILE A 161 -16.99 2.71 1.33
CA ILE A 161 -16.58 2.74 2.74
C ILE A 161 -16.79 4.17 3.27
N THR A 162 -18.02 4.50 3.63
CA THR A 162 -18.41 5.84 4.10
C THR A 162 -18.84 5.80 5.57
N ILE A 163 -18.78 6.95 6.25
CA ILE A 163 -19.42 7.09 7.56
C ILE A 163 -20.93 7.19 7.30
N ARG A 164 -21.71 6.25 7.83
CA ARG A 164 -23.15 6.46 7.90
C ARG A 164 -23.39 7.54 8.95
N SER A 165 -23.75 8.74 8.48
CA SER A 165 -24.24 9.79 9.37
C SER A 165 -25.51 9.26 10.04
N SER A 166 -25.48 9.12 11.37
CA SER A 166 -26.68 8.86 12.16
C SER A 166 -27.65 10.01 11.91
N THR A 167 -28.70 9.75 11.14
CA THR A 167 -29.85 10.65 11.10
C THR A 167 -30.61 10.38 12.39
N THR A 168 -30.39 11.24 13.39
CA THR A 168 -31.27 11.38 14.57
C THR A 168 -32.65 11.85 14.15
#